data_AF-A0A935LWT4-F1
#
_entry.id   AF-A0A935LWT4-F1
#
_cell.length_a   1.000
_cell.length_b   1.000
_cell.length_c   1.000
_cell.angle_alpha   90.00
_cell.angle_beta   90.00
_cell.angle_gamma   90.00
#
_symmetry.space_group_name_H-M   'P 1'
#
loop_
_entity.id
_entity.type
_entity.pdbx_description
1 polymer ?
#
loop_
_entity_poly.entity_id
_entity_poly.type
_entity_poly.pdbx_seq_one_letter_code
_entity_poly.pdbx_strand_id
1 'polypeptide(L)'
;MKRNAIVLILAISSVLLIRCGNESANNTSNKTTNVLEDTAVYNQYLSAGAGYASEAGKVLIKNLTEAISSNGSAYAVQFCNTRAIPLTDSMSSALHLLSLKEFPTVPEIRTIMRMSRSLSI
;
A
#
# COMPACT_ATOMS: atom_id res chain seq x y z
N MET A 1 19.50 11.35 38.21
CA MET A 1 19.22 10.31 37.19
C MET A 1 18.01 10.64 36.30
N LYS A 2 16.90 11.16 36.85
CA LYS A 2 15.66 11.43 36.09
C LYS A 2 15.78 12.56 35.03
N ARG A 3 16.61 13.58 35.28
CA ARG A 3 16.84 14.69 34.32
C ARG A 3 17.62 14.25 33.08
N ASN A 4 18.67 13.43 33.24
CA ASN A 4 19.40 12.86 32.10
C ASN A 4 18.53 11.86 31.30
N ALA A 5 17.66 11.10 31.96
CA ALA A 5 16.73 10.21 31.27
C ALA A 5 15.73 10.97 30.38
N ILE A 6 15.23 12.13 30.82
CA ILE A 6 14.33 12.99 30.03
C ILE A 6 15.05 13.57 28.80
N VAL A 7 16.31 14.00 28.95
CA VAL A 7 17.12 14.52 27.83
C VAL A 7 17.38 13.44 26.78
N LEU A 8 17.63 12.20 27.21
CA LEU A 8 17.84 11.07 26.30
C LEU A 8 16.57 10.68 25.53
N ILE A 9 15.40 10.72 26.17
CA ILE A 9 14.13 10.42 25.50
C ILE A 9 13.79 11.48 24.44
N LEU A 10 14.01 12.77 24.73
CA LEU A 10 13.79 13.86 23.77
C LEU A 10 14.75 13.81 22.57
N ALA A 11 15.99 13.38 22.78
CA ALA A 11 16.99 13.23 21.71
C ALA A 11 16.69 12.04 20.77
N ILE A 12 16.02 10.99 21.25
CA ILE A 12 15.66 9.82 20.43
C ILE A 12 14.45 10.12 19.54
N SER A 13 13.46 10.87 20.05
CA SER A 13 12.29 11.27 19.27
C SER A 13 12.62 12.19 18.08
N SER A 14 13.64 13.03 18.19
CA SER A 14 14.07 13.90 17.08
C SER A 14 14.75 13.14 15.93
N VAL A 15 15.42 12.02 16.21
CA VAL A 15 16.06 11.17 15.19
C VAL A 15 15.02 10.38 14.38
N LEU A 16 13.90 9.99 14.99
CA LEU A 16 12.84 9.22 14.33
C LEU A 16 12.00 10.07 13.36
N LEU A 17 11.91 11.39 13.57
CA LEU A 17 11.11 12.29 12.72
C LEU A 17 11.82 12.68 11.40
N ILE A 18 13.15 12.54 11.30
CA ILE A 18 13.91 12.88 10.07
C ILE A 18 13.79 11.79 9.00
N ARG A 19 13.24 10.62 9.34
CA ARG A 19 13.02 9.49 8.40
C ARG A 19 11.59 9.48 7.83
N CYS A 20 11.09 10.64 7.42
CA CYS A 20 9.83 10.76 6.68
C CYS A 20 10.06 11.58 5.40
N GLY A 21 9.89 10.95 4.24
CA GLY A 21 9.59 11.61 2.96
C GLY A 21 10.68 12.48 2.30
N ASN A 22 11.68 11.87 1.66
CA ASN A 22 12.37 12.52 0.54
C ASN A 22 11.79 12.00 -0.77
N GLU A 23 10.73 12.65 -1.27
CA GLU A 23 10.38 12.54 -2.67
C GLU A 23 11.24 13.55 -3.44
N SER A 24 12.35 13.07 -4.02
CA SER A 24 13.10 13.84 -5.02
C SER A 24 12.34 13.81 -6.33
N ALA A 25 11.58 14.86 -6.61
CA ALA A 25 11.17 15.19 -7.97
C ALA A 25 12.40 15.67 -8.76
N ASN A 26 13.17 14.73 -9.32
CA ASN A 26 14.14 15.03 -10.37
C ASN A 26 13.67 14.39 -11.67
N ASN A 27 12.84 15.11 -12.42
CA ASN A 27 12.47 14.73 -13.77
C ASN A 27 13.54 15.23 -14.73
N THR A 28 14.47 14.36 -15.09
CA THR A 28 15.16 14.45 -16.38
C THR A 28 14.83 13.21 -17.18
N SER A 29 13.77 13.29 -17.99
CA SER A 29 13.48 12.33 -19.06
C SER A 29 13.57 13.06 -20.39
N ASN A 30 14.70 12.89 -21.07
CA ASN A 30 14.85 13.29 -22.46
C ASN A 30 14.41 12.12 -23.35
N LYS A 31 13.18 12.16 -23.88
CA LYS A 31 12.85 11.56 -25.17
C LYS A 31 11.56 12.15 -25.74
N THR A 32 11.70 12.99 -26.75
CA THR A 32 10.58 13.55 -27.53
C THR A 32 10.08 12.53 -28.55
N THR A 33 8.78 12.22 -28.55
CA THR A 33 7.89 12.14 -29.73
C THR A 33 6.46 11.90 -29.23
N ASN A 34 5.59 12.92 -29.33
CA ASN A 34 4.17 12.96 -28.91
C ASN A 34 3.84 12.38 -27.52
N VAL A 35 4.30 13.08 -26.46
CA VAL A 35 4.14 12.70 -25.04
C VAL A 35 3.16 13.62 -24.28
N LEU A 36 2.63 14.67 -24.94
CA LEU A 36 1.78 15.68 -24.26
C LEU A 36 0.35 15.19 -23.95
N GLU A 37 -0.17 14.21 -24.69
CA GLU A 37 -1.47 13.60 -24.40
C GLU A 37 -1.33 12.48 -23.36
N ASP A 38 -0.26 11.68 -23.46
CA ASP A 38 0.06 10.56 -22.59
C ASP A 38 0.40 10.99 -21.14
N THR A 39 1.10 12.12 -20.97
CA THR A 39 1.49 12.59 -19.62
C THR A 39 0.30 13.10 -18.81
N ALA A 40 -0.64 13.81 -19.44
CA ALA A 40 -1.82 14.33 -18.74
C ALA A 40 -2.75 13.17 -18.32
N VAL A 41 -2.98 12.22 -19.23
CA VAL A 41 -3.78 11.02 -18.97
C VAL A 41 -3.11 10.11 -17.95
N TYR A 42 -1.79 9.88 -18.05
CA TYR A 42 -1.02 9.12 -17.05
C TYR A 42 -1.10 9.75 -15.66
N ASN A 43 -0.89 11.06 -15.55
CA ASN A 43 -0.97 11.77 -14.27
C ASN A 43 -2.39 11.73 -13.70
N GLN A 44 -3.42 11.77 -14.54
CA GLN A 44 -4.80 11.60 -14.12
C GLN A 44 -5.05 10.20 -13.54
N TYR A 45 -4.60 9.14 -14.20
CA TYR A 45 -4.70 7.77 -13.69
C TYR A 45 -3.89 7.55 -12.41
N LEU A 46 -2.69 8.14 -12.33
CA LEU A 46 -1.85 8.07 -11.14
C LEU A 46 -2.52 8.74 -9.95
N SER A 47 -3.08 9.94 -10.15
CA SER A 47 -3.82 10.68 -9.11
C SER A 47 -5.07 9.94 -8.66
N ALA A 48 -5.84 9.40 -9.61
CA ALA A 48 -7.02 8.60 -9.31
C ALA A 48 -6.64 7.32 -8.53
N GLY A 49 -5.65 6.57 -9.02
CA GLY A 49 -5.12 5.36 -8.37
C GLY A 49 -4.63 5.62 -6.95
N ALA A 50 -3.89 6.72 -6.73
CA ALA A 50 -3.45 7.14 -5.40
C ALA A 50 -4.63 7.46 -4.47
N GLY A 51 -5.66 8.13 -4.98
CA GLY A 51 -6.90 8.39 -4.25
C GLY A 51 -7.60 7.11 -3.82
N TYR A 52 -7.77 6.16 -4.74
CA TYR A 52 -8.39 4.87 -4.46
C TYR A 52 -7.60 4.03 -3.46
N ALA A 53 -6.27 3.97 -3.59
CA ALA A 53 -5.39 3.27 -2.66
C ALA A 53 -5.47 3.88 -1.25
N SER A 54 -5.55 5.22 -1.17
CA SER A 54 -5.71 5.94 0.10
C SER A 54 -7.03 5.59 0.78
N GLU A 55 -8.15 5.63 0.05
CA GLU A 55 -9.47 5.29 0.61
C GLU A 55 -9.56 3.83 1.04
N ALA A 56 -9.11 2.88 0.21
CA ALA A 56 -9.06 1.47 0.58
C ALA A 56 -8.15 1.23 1.79
N GLY A 57 -7.00 1.90 1.85
CA GLY A 57 -6.06 1.84 2.96
C GLY A 57 -6.64 2.34 4.27
N LYS A 58 -7.39 3.45 4.27
CA LYS A 58 -8.08 3.97 5.46
C LYS A 58 -9.05 2.94 6.04
N VAL A 59 -9.88 2.32 5.18
CA VAL A 59 -10.83 1.29 5.60
C VAL A 59 -10.10 0.07 6.15
N LEU A 60 -9.04 -0.39 5.48
CA LEU A 60 -8.24 -1.53 5.93
C LEU A 60 -7.60 -1.27 7.30
N ILE A 61 -6.94 -0.11 7.48
CA ILE A 61 -6.28 0.27 8.74
C ILE A 61 -7.31 0.39 9.87
N LYS A 62 -8.48 0.96 9.61
CA LYS A 62 -9.56 1.05 10.61
C LYS A 62 -9.96 -0.34 11.10
N ASN A 63 -10.27 -1.25 10.19
CA ASN A 63 -10.68 -2.62 10.53
C ASN A 63 -9.56 -3.41 11.22
N LEU A 64 -8.30 -3.25 10.76
CA LEU A 64 -7.14 -3.86 11.40
C LEU A 64 -6.93 -3.34 12.83
N THR A 65 -7.10 -2.03 13.03
CA THR A 65 -6.94 -1.41 14.35
C THR A 65 -8.01 -1.90 15.30
N GLU A 66 -9.27 -2.01 14.85
CA GLU A 66 -10.36 -2.61 15.64
C GLU A 66 -10.06 -4.08 16.00
N ALA A 67 -9.48 -4.84 15.07
CA ALA A 67 -9.03 -6.21 15.33
C ALA A 67 -7.91 -6.26 16.40
N ILE A 68 -6.91 -5.38 16.30
CA ILE A 68 -5.84 -5.26 17.29
C ILE A 68 -6.41 -4.86 18.66
N SER A 69 -7.32 -3.89 18.72
CA SER A 69 -7.96 -3.46 19.97
C SER A 69 -8.77 -4.57 20.63
N SER A 70 -9.29 -5.52 19.85
CA SER A 70 -10.12 -6.61 20.38
C SER A 70 -9.29 -7.70 21.06
N ASN A 71 -8.19 -8.15 20.46
CA ASN A 71 -7.44 -9.31 20.98
C ASN A 71 -5.94 -9.28 20.65
N GLY A 72 -5.39 -8.08 20.44
CA GLY A 72 -3.97 -7.84 20.24
C GLY A 72 -3.42 -8.35 18.90
N SER A 73 -2.11 -8.55 18.87
CA SER A 73 -1.36 -8.88 17.64
C SER A 73 -1.74 -10.21 17.01
N ALA A 74 -2.18 -11.21 17.80
CA ALA A 74 -2.61 -12.50 17.28
C ALA A 74 -3.83 -12.34 16.34
N TYR A 75 -4.76 -11.45 16.70
CA TYR A 75 -5.94 -11.18 15.89
C TYR A 75 -5.62 -10.31 14.67
N ALA A 76 -4.59 -9.45 14.76
CA ALA A 76 -4.05 -8.73 13.61
C ALA A 76 -3.55 -9.69 12.52
N VAL A 77 -2.78 -10.72 12.91
CA VAL A 77 -2.27 -11.75 11.99
C VAL A 77 -3.42 -12.51 11.33
N GLN A 78 -4.44 -12.90 12.12
CA GLN A 78 -5.62 -13.57 11.59
C GLN A 78 -6.39 -12.68 10.60
N PHE A 79 -6.57 -11.40 10.93
CA PHE A 79 -7.22 -10.42 10.06
C PHE A 79 -6.47 -10.27 8.74
N CYS A 80 -5.14 -10.10 8.77
CA CYS A 80 -4.33 -10.00 7.57
C CYS A 80 -4.45 -11.24 6.67
N ASN A 81 -4.50 -12.44 7.27
CA ASN A 81 -4.57 -13.69 6.50
C ASN A 81 -5.97 -13.99 5.94
N THR A 82 -7.04 -13.56 6.62
CA THR A 82 -8.41 -14.02 6.30
C THR A 82 -9.36 -12.93 5.86
N ARG A 83 -9.08 -11.66 6.20
CA ARG A 83 -10.00 -10.53 5.99
C ARG A 83 -9.43 -9.41 5.12
N ALA A 84 -8.11 -9.21 5.09
CA ALA A 84 -7.51 -8.10 4.35
C ALA A 84 -7.80 -8.16 2.83
N ILE A 85 -7.51 -9.30 2.18
CA ILE A 85 -7.77 -9.49 0.74
C ILE A 85 -9.26 -9.29 0.39
N PRO A 86 -10.22 -10.00 1.01
CA PRO A 86 -11.63 -9.83 0.64
C PRO A 86 -12.16 -8.42 0.96
N LEU A 87 -11.62 -7.73 1.96
CA LEU A 87 -11.98 -6.34 2.25
C LEU A 87 -11.48 -5.40 1.15
N THR A 88 -10.22 -5.54 0.72
CA THR A 88 -9.66 -4.75 -0.37
C THR A 88 -10.37 -5.02 -1.71
N ASP A 89 -10.73 -6.27 -1.99
CA ASP A 89 -11.51 -6.63 -3.19
C ASP A 89 -12.92 -6.02 -3.17
N SER A 90 -13.56 -6.01 -2.00
CA SER A 90 -14.86 -5.35 -1.80
C SER A 90 -14.76 -3.85 -1.99
N MET A 91 -13.67 -3.22 -1.54
CA MET A 91 -13.40 -1.79 -1.80
C MET A 91 -13.16 -1.50 -3.27
N SER A 92 -12.49 -2.39 -4.00
CA SER A 92 -12.34 -2.25 -5.47
C SER A 92 -13.71 -2.23 -6.16
N SER A 93 -14.62 -3.10 -5.73
CA SER A 93 -15.98 -3.15 -6.27
C SER A 93 -16.79 -1.90 -5.90
N ALA A 94 -16.71 -1.47 -4.64
CA ALA A 94 -17.44 -0.30 -4.13
C ALA A 94 -16.98 1.03 -4.75
N LEU A 95 -15.69 1.13 -5.10
CA LEU A 95 -15.11 2.29 -5.78
C LEU A 95 -15.28 2.23 -7.30
N HIS A 96 -16.04 1.26 -7.82
CA HIS A 96 -16.24 1.00 -9.25
C HIS A 96 -14.93 0.86 -10.03
N LEU A 97 -13.88 0.37 -9.37
CA LEU A 97 -12.65 -0.06 -10.02
C LEU A 97 -12.99 -1.39 -10.66
N LEU A 98 -13.50 -1.33 -11.89
CA LEU A 98 -13.81 -2.48 -12.73
C LEU A 98 -12.61 -3.42 -12.72
N SER A 99 -12.71 -4.44 -11.85
CA SER A 99 -11.80 -5.56 -11.71
C SER A 99 -10.33 -5.26 -12.05
N LEU A 100 -9.50 -5.10 -11.00
CA LEU A 100 -8.06 -5.36 -11.05
C LEU A 100 -7.68 -6.78 -11.51
N LYS A 101 -8.62 -7.53 -12.12
CA LYS A 101 -8.40 -8.83 -12.74
C LYS A 101 -7.42 -8.73 -13.92
N GLU A 102 -7.22 -7.52 -14.46
CA GLU A 102 -6.20 -7.18 -15.45
C GLU A 102 -5.36 -5.95 -15.02
N PHE A 103 -4.89 -5.91 -13.77
CA PHE A 103 -3.47 -5.53 -13.67
C PHE A 103 -2.72 -6.60 -14.46
N PRO A 104 -1.81 -6.25 -15.39
CA PRO A 104 -0.98 -7.25 -16.05
C PRO A 104 -0.21 -7.95 -14.93
N THR A 105 -0.73 -9.10 -14.48
CA THR A 105 0.02 -10.01 -13.65
C THR A 105 1.26 -10.27 -14.47
N VAL A 106 2.40 -9.74 -14.02
CA VAL A 106 3.71 -10.05 -14.59
C VAL A 106 3.68 -11.56 -14.81
N PRO A 107 3.87 -12.06 -16.05
CA PRO A 107 3.56 -13.45 -16.39
C PRO A 107 4.24 -14.47 -15.46
N GLU A 108 5.33 -14.08 -14.81
CA GLU A 108 5.98 -14.79 -13.71
C GLU A 108 5.05 -15.14 -12.54
N ILE A 109 4.27 -14.21 -11.99
CA ILE A 109 3.49 -14.45 -10.76
C ILE A 109 2.31 -15.40 -11.02
N ARG A 110 1.70 -15.33 -12.22
CA ARG A 110 0.65 -16.27 -12.65
C ARG A 110 1.20 -17.69 -12.83
N THR A 111 2.45 -17.81 -13.27
CA THR A 111 3.12 -19.09 -13.45
C THR A 111 3.45 -19.73 -12.10
N ILE A 112 3.94 -18.94 -11.14
CA ILE A 112 4.23 -19.40 -9.77
C ILE A 112 2.95 -19.90 -9.07
N MET A 113 1.84 -19.18 -9.17
CA MET A 113 0.57 -19.60 -8.55
C MET A 113 -0.02 -20.88 -9.19
N ARG A 114 0.18 -21.09 -10.50
CA ARG A 114 -0.20 -22.36 -11.17
C ARG A 114 0.72 -23.52 -10.82
N MET A 115 2.01 -23.28 -10.59
CA MET A 115 2.96 -24.32 -10.16
C MET A 115 2.65 -24.83 -8.75
N SER A 116 2.29 -23.94 -7.81
CA SER A 116 1.90 -24.36 -6.45
C SER A 116 0.65 -25.25 -6.41
N ARG A 117 -0.24 -25.12 -7.41
CA ARG A 117 -1.46 -25.96 -7.51
C ARG A 117 -1.19 -27.34 -8.14
N SER A 118 -0.09 -27.51 -8.88
CA SER A 118 0.32 -28.81 -9.44
C SER A 118 1.20 -29.64 -8.50
N LEU A 119 1.73 -29.04 -7.43
CA LEU A 119 2.54 -29.72 -6.40
C LEU A 119 1.72 -30.25 -5.20
N SER A 120 0.39 -30.14 -5.22
CA SER A 120 -0.53 -30.70 -4.22
C SER A 120 -1.20 -32.01 -4.66
N ILE A 121 -0.63 -32.71 -5.65
CA ILE A 121 -0.97 -34.09 -6.02
C ILE A 121 0.30 -34.94 -5.93
#